data_AF-A0A838UIF2-F1
#
_entry.id   AF-A0A838UIF2-F1
#
_cell.length_a   1.000
_cell.length_b   1.000
_cell.length_c   1.000
_cell.angle_alpha   90.00
_cell.angle_beta   90.00
_cell.angle_gamma   90.00
#
_symmetry.space_group_name_H-M   'P 1'
#
loop_
_entity.id
_entity.type
_entity.pdbx_description
1 polymer ?
#
loop_
_entity_poly.entity_id
_entity_poly.type
_entity_poly.pdbx_seq_one_letter_code
_entity_poly.pdbx_strand_id
1 'polypeptide(L)'
;MSFWQAVTWETARASGMVAYLLITLSVAVGLALTQQIQSARWPRMLNTEMHNFLALVGLVFIGVHVVAVLVDPFTHFGISAVLVPFISTYRPVWMGLGIVSLYLGFAILISTWLRPRIGYAWWRRIHVLTLLGYIGVTLHGIGSGTDTRTWWAALIYVASVAGIGALLIMRLLIPATARAKRHPVIAGLVGLGIAALAVWAIAGPAQADWGTHASGIALAATTIQGNTTAANTTDPYAQGFADTFTGTLAQSAPDGAGNVTLTLTMHLGTLSTNTVGVNLQAQQTANGLGINAGTVVLATDANAHLYQGDITAISGDRTWHITATVSHGKTQLHVTITLVLQSNSTISGSVSGSTAN
;
A
#
# COMPACT_ATOMS: atom_id res chain seq x y z
N MET A 1 16.97 11.93 -6.17
CA MET A 1 15.68 12.51 -6.61
C MET A 1 15.95 13.81 -7.33
N SER A 2 15.35 14.04 -8.49
CA SER A 2 15.33 15.37 -9.12
C SER A 2 14.39 16.30 -8.34
N PHE A 3 14.57 17.62 -8.46
CA PHE A 3 13.67 18.62 -7.86
C PHE A 3 12.20 18.34 -8.21
N TRP A 4 11.91 18.01 -9.47
CA TRP A 4 10.57 17.71 -9.94
C TRP A 4 9.97 16.46 -9.28
N GLN A 5 10.76 15.40 -9.09
CA GLN A 5 10.31 14.19 -8.37
C GLN A 5 9.96 14.49 -6.91
N ALA A 6 10.75 15.35 -6.24
CA ALA A 6 10.45 15.75 -4.87
C ALA A 6 9.13 16.54 -4.78
N VAL A 7 8.91 17.48 -5.72
CA VAL A 7 7.69 18.28 -5.75
C VAL A 7 6.45 17.42 -6.03
N THR A 8 6.47 16.55 -7.02
CA THR A 8 5.33 15.68 -7.36
C THR A 8 5.00 14.71 -6.23
N TRP A 9 6.03 14.11 -5.63
CA TRP A 9 5.91 13.19 -4.51
C TRP A 9 5.31 13.85 -3.26
N GLU A 10 5.87 14.98 -2.82
CA GLU A 10 5.36 15.70 -1.64
C GLU A 10 3.96 16.27 -1.90
N THR A 11 3.68 16.71 -3.13
CA THR A 11 2.34 17.15 -3.52
C THR A 11 1.34 16.01 -3.43
N ALA A 12 1.67 14.81 -3.93
CA ALA A 12 0.80 13.65 -3.86
C ALA A 12 0.48 13.27 -2.40
N ARG A 13 1.50 13.24 -1.53
CA ARG A 13 1.33 12.95 -0.09
C ARG A 13 0.49 14.00 0.63
N ALA A 14 0.86 15.28 0.50
CA ALA A 14 0.19 16.37 1.18
C ALA A 14 -1.27 16.50 0.72
N SER A 15 -1.52 16.47 -0.60
CA SER A 15 -2.87 16.56 -1.14
C SER A 15 -3.75 15.38 -0.75
N GLY A 16 -3.19 14.16 -0.66
CA GLY A 16 -3.90 12.98 -0.17
C GLY A 16 -4.34 13.12 1.29
N MET A 17 -3.46 13.62 2.16
CA MET A 17 -3.79 13.84 3.57
C MET A 17 -4.81 14.98 3.75
N VAL A 18 -4.66 16.09 3.00
CA VAL A 18 -5.62 17.20 3.03
C VAL A 18 -6.99 16.75 2.51
N ALA A 19 -7.04 15.99 1.41
CA ALA A 19 -8.26 15.39 0.90
C ALA A 19 -8.94 14.51 1.97
N TYR A 20 -8.18 13.65 2.66
CA TYR A 20 -8.70 12.82 3.73
C TYR A 20 -9.36 13.65 4.83
N LEU A 21 -8.67 14.66 5.35
CA LEU A 21 -9.19 15.56 6.38
C LEU A 21 -10.47 16.28 5.94
N LEU A 22 -10.50 16.81 4.72
CA LEU A 22 -11.66 17.52 4.18
C LEU A 22 -12.87 16.59 4.03
N ILE A 23 -12.66 15.37 3.55
CA ILE A 23 -13.72 14.36 3.44
C ILE A 23 -14.21 13.94 4.83
N THR A 24 -13.31 13.72 5.80
CA THR A 24 -13.68 13.46 7.20
C THR A 24 -14.57 14.56 7.75
N LEU A 25 -14.16 15.82 7.62
CA LEU A 25 -14.94 16.96 8.11
C LEU A 25 -16.29 17.05 7.38
N SER A 26 -16.32 16.82 6.07
CA SER A 26 -17.57 16.82 5.30
C SER A 26 -18.54 15.74 5.80
N VAL A 27 -18.06 14.52 6.07
CA VAL A 27 -18.87 13.42 6.62
C VAL A 27 -19.34 13.76 8.05
N ALA A 28 -18.47 14.33 8.89
CA ALA A 28 -18.83 14.74 10.25
C ALA A 28 -19.96 15.77 10.24
N VAL A 29 -19.84 16.81 9.41
CA VAL A 29 -20.88 17.85 9.25
C VAL A 29 -22.17 17.24 8.68
N GLY A 30 -22.08 16.31 7.73
CA GLY A 30 -23.24 15.59 7.18
C GLY A 30 -23.98 14.74 8.21
N LEU A 31 -23.25 14.07 9.12
CA LEU A 31 -23.82 13.34 10.25
C LEU A 31 -24.48 14.30 11.25
N ALA A 32 -23.82 15.41 11.59
CA ALA A 32 -24.36 16.44 12.46
C ALA A 32 -25.66 17.06 11.92
N LEU A 33 -25.74 17.32 10.61
CA LEU A 33 -26.97 17.75 9.91
C LEU A 33 -28.11 16.77 10.08
N THR A 34 -27.81 15.48 10.00
CA THR A 34 -28.82 14.41 10.11
C THR A 34 -29.34 14.28 11.55
N GLN A 35 -28.47 14.53 12.53
CA GLN A 35 -28.80 14.51 13.96
C GLN A 35 -29.40 15.83 14.47
N GLN A 36 -29.55 16.83 13.60
CA GLN A 36 -30.05 18.17 13.95
C GLN A 36 -29.21 18.86 15.05
N ILE A 37 -27.90 18.58 15.09
CA ILE A 37 -26.97 19.25 16.01
C ILE A 37 -26.81 20.70 15.54
N GLN A 38 -27.54 21.61 16.17
CA GLN A 38 -27.67 23.02 15.78
C GLN A 38 -27.79 23.89 17.02
N SER A 39 -27.41 25.16 16.90
CA SER A 39 -27.60 26.16 17.96
C SER A 39 -28.06 27.49 17.36
N ALA A 40 -28.49 28.44 18.20
CA ALA A 40 -28.88 29.78 17.73
C ALA A 40 -27.75 30.50 16.96
N ARG A 41 -26.49 30.22 17.30
CA ARG A 41 -25.30 30.76 16.60
C ARG A 41 -24.83 29.90 15.43
N TRP A 42 -25.34 28.67 15.32
CA TRP A 42 -24.91 27.69 14.34
C TRP A 42 -26.12 27.05 13.66
N PRO A 43 -26.78 27.78 12.73
CA PRO A 43 -28.03 27.33 12.12
C PRO A 43 -27.79 26.19 11.11
N ARG A 44 -28.87 25.47 10.78
CA ARG A 44 -28.86 24.40 9.76
C ARG A 44 -28.25 24.82 8.43
N MET A 45 -28.49 26.07 8.02
CA MET A 45 -27.98 26.62 6.76
C MET A 45 -26.44 26.60 6.75
N LEU A 46 -25.79 27.04 7.83
CA LEU A 46 -24.34 27.08 7.92
C LEU A 46 -23.72 25.68 7.83
N ASN A 47 -24.31 24.69 8.50
CA ASN A 47 -23.88 23.31 8.37
C ASN A 47 -24.05 22.77 6.93
N THR A 48 -25.11 23.17 6.23
CA THR A 48 -25.37 22.74 4.85
C THR A 48 -24.34 23.32 3.89
N GLU A 49 -24.08 24.62 3.99
CA GLU A 49 -23.04 25.28 3.19
C GLU A 49 -21.64 24.77 3.51
N MET A 50 -21.33 24.53 4.80
CA MET A 50 -20.03 23.99 5.19
C MET A 50 -19.82 22.56 4.70
N HIS A 51 -20.85 21.71 4.73
CA HIS A 51 -20.79 20.38 4.13
C HIS A 51 -20.49 20.45 2.62
N ASN A 52 -21.21 21.31 1.89
CA ASN A 52 -21.02 21.49 0.45
C ASN A 52 -19.62 22.02 0.13
N PHE A 53 -19.16 23.04 0.85
CA PHE A 53 -17.83 23.62 0.71
C PHE A 53 -16.73 22.58 0.96
N LEU A 54 -16.78 21.87 2.09
CA LEU A 54 -15.81 20.84 2.44
C LEU A 54 -15.80 19.69 1.41
N ALA A 55 -16.97 19.29 0.92
CA ALA A 55 -17.08 18.25 -0.11
C ALA A 55 -16.44 18.70 -1.43
N LEU A 56 -16.73 19.92 -1.89
CA LEU A 56 -16.19 20.46 -3.14
C LEU A 56 -14.67 20.65 -3.07
N VAL A 57 -14.17 21.27 -1.99
CA VAL A 57 -12.72 21.44 -1.80
C VAL A 57 -12.03 20.08 -1.64
N GLY A 58 -12.66 19.14 -0.94
CA GLY A 58 -12.18 17.75 -0.84
C GLY A 58 -12.04 17.09 -2.20
N LEU A 59 -13.03 17.22 -3.09
CA LEU A 59 -12.95 16.70 -4.46
C LEU A 59 -11.85 17.36 -5.29
N VAL A 60 -11.59 18.66 -5.11
CA VAL A 60 -10.47 19.35 -5.76
C VAL A 60 -9.14 18.74 -5.30
N PHE A 61 -8.94 18.56 -4.00
CA PHE A 61 -7.71 17.95 -3.48
C PHE A 61 -7.55 16.47 -3.87
N ILE A 62 -8.65 15.72 -4.00
CA ILE A 62 -8.63 14.37 -4.59
C ILE A 62 -8.13 14.45 -6.04
N GLY A 63 -8.61 15.41 -6.83
CA GLY A 63 -8.13 15.64 -8.19
C GLY A 63 -6.64 15.95 -8.25
N VAL A 64 -6.17 16.87 -7.38
CA VAL A 64 -4.74 17.20 -7.25
C VAL A 64 -3.92 15.97 -6.87
N HIS A 65 -4.40 15.16 -5.92
CA HIS A 65 -3.74 13.93 -5.51
C HIS A 65 -3.59 12.94 -6.67
N VAL A 66 -4.68 12.66 -7.39
CA VAL A 66 -4.66 11.73 -8.52
C VAL A 66 -3.75 12.22 -9.65
N VAL A 67 -3.81 13.52 -9.98
CA VAL A 67 -2.95 14.12 -11.01
C VAL A 67 -1.48 14.10 -10.58
N ALA A 68 -1.18 14.41 -9.32
CA ALA A 68 0.18 14.35 -8.81
C ALA A 68 0.73 12.93 -8.89
N VAL A 69 -0.05 11.91 -8.53
CA VAL A 69 0.32 10.49 -8.65
C VAL A 69 0.52 10.08 -10.12
N LEU A 70 -0.31 10.56 -11.05
CA LEU A 70 -0.19 10.25 -12.48
C LEU A 70 1.06 10.85 -13.13
N VAL A 71 1.40 12.07 -12.75
CA VAL A 71 2.52 12.83 -13.33
C VAL A 71 3.83 12.51 -12.63
N ASP A 72 3.79 11.91 -11.44
CA ASP A 72 4.96 11.61 -10.65
C ASP A 72 5.93 10.65 -11.39
N PRO A 73 7.11 11.13 -11.82
CA PRO A 73 8.07 10.30 -12.54
C PRO A 73 8.69 9.21 -11.65
N PHE A 74 8.50 9.29 -10.33
CA PHE A 74 9.06 8.33 -9.40
C PHE A 74 8.27 7.01 -9.40
N THR A 75 6.94 7.07 -9.48
CA THR A 75 6.07 5.89 -9.40
C THR A 75 5.91 5.12 -10.72
N HIS A 76 6.18 5.75 -11.86
CA HIS A 76 6.03 5.17 -13.21
C HIS A 76 4.65 4.50 -13.44
N PHE A 77 3.59 4.99 -12.80
CA PHE A 77 2.26 4.40 -12.97
C PHE A 77 1.71 4.71 -14.37
N GLY A 78 1.34 3.66 -15.11
CA GLY A 78 0.56 3.83 -16.32
C GLY A 78 -0.86 4.34 -16.01
N ILE A 79 -1.49 5.04 -16.95
CA ILE A 79 -2.86 5.57 -16.82
C ILE A 79 -3.85 4.47 -16.40
N SER A 80 -3.65 3.24 -16.91
CA SER A 80 -4.46 2.07 -16.55
C SER A 80 -4.34 1.70 -15.07
N ALA A 81 -3.17 1.86 -14.43
CA ALA A 81 -2.96 1.54 -13.02
C ALA A 81 -3.66 2.52 -12.07
N VAL A 82 -3.97 3.73 -12.55
CA VAL A 82 -4.67 4.77 -11.77
C VAL A 82 -6.18 4.77 -12.00
N LEU A 83 -6.64 4.31 -13.18
CA LEU A 83 -8.07 4.27 -13.49
C LEU A 83 -8.68 2.88 -13.28
N VAL A 84 -7.97 1.80 -13.57
CA VAL A 84 -8.55 0.46 -13.45
C VAL A 84 -8.19 -0.12 -12.07
N PRO A 85 -9.18 -0.41 -11.22
CA PRO A 85 -8.90 -0.98 -9.91
C PRO A 85 -8.22 -2.35 -10.04
N PHE A 86 -7.30 -2.64 -9.12
CA PHE A 86 -6.58 -3.92 -9.00
C PHE A 86 -5.60 -4.29 -10.12
N ILE A 87 -5.40 -3.43 -11.14
CA ILE A 87 -4.40 -3.68 -12.20
C ILE A 87 -2.96 -3.36 -11.76
N SER A 88 -2.79 -2.43 -10.82
CA SER A 88 -1.47 -2.02 -10.34
C SER A 88 -0.74 -3.19 -9.65
N THR A 89 0.51 -3.44 -10.02
CA THR A 89 1.40 -4.37 -9.30
C THR A 89 1.82 -3.82 -7.94
N TYR A 90 1.76 -2.51 -7.76
CA TYR A 90 2.00 -1.85 -6.48
C TYR A 90 0.72 -1.87 -5.64
N ARG A 91 0.72 -2.62 -4.53
CA ARG A 91 -0.35 -2.62 -3.51
C ARG A 91 -1.77 -2.67 -4.11
N PRO A 92 -2.08 -3.67 -4.97
CA PRO A 92 -3.29 -3.71 -5.81
C PRO A 92 -4.59 -3.49 -5.05
N VAL A 93 -4.71 -4.10 -3.86
CA VAL A 93 -5.91 -3.99 -3.02
C VAL A 93 -6.11 -2.56 -2.54
N TRP A 94 -5.06 -1.94 -1.97
CA TRP A 94 -5.14 -0.59 -1.42
C TRP A 94 -5.34 0.45 -2.52
N MET A 95 -4.66 0.30 -3.65
CA MET A 95 -4.88 1.14 -4.85
C MET A 95 -6.30 0.98 -5.38
N GLY A 96 -6.79 -0.25 -5.50
CA GLY A 96 -8.16 -0.54 -5.92
C GLY A 96 -9.21 0.12 -5.02
N LEU A 97 -9.02 0.10 -3.70
CA LEU A 97 -9.91 0.80 -2.76
C LEU A 97 -9.94 2.31 -2.98
N GLY A 98 -8.79 2.93 -3.28
CA GLY A 98 -8.71 4.35 -3.63
C GLY A 98 -9.51 4.67 -4.90
N ILE A 99 -9.31 3.87 -5.95
CA ILE A 99 -9.99 4.02 -7.24
C ILE A 99 -11.50 3.81 -7.12
N VAL A 100 -11.93 2.75 -6.42
CA VAL A 100 -13.35 2.48 -6.19
C VAL A 100 -14.00 3.61 -5.37
N SER A 101 -13.29 4.14 -4.38
CA SER A 101 -13.80 5.26 -3.58
C SER A 101 -13.88 6.57 -4.39
N LEU A 102 -12.93 6.81 -5.29
CA LEU A 102 -12.96 7.92 -6.24
C LEU A 102 -14.21 7.84 -7.13
N TYR A 103 -14.46 6.66 -7.72
CA TYR A 103 -15.63 6.42 -8.56
C TYR A 103 -16.95 6.57 -7.80
N LEU A 104 -16.99 6.09 -6.56
CA LEU A 104 -18.14 6.26 -5.70
C LEU A 104 -18.37 7.75 -5.36
N GLY A 105 -17.30 8.52 -5.11
CA GLY A 105 -17.36 9.96 -4.90
C GLY A 105 -17.96 10.70 -6.10
N PHE A 106 -17.49 10.37 -7.33
CA PHE A 106 -18.06 10.92 -8.56
C PHE A 106 -19.53 10.53 -8.74
N ALA A 107 -19.89 9.26 -8.52
CA ALA A 107 -21.27 8.81 -8.62
C ALA A 107 -22.19 9.56 -7.64
N ILE A 108 -21.71 9.84 -6.42
CA ILE A 108 -22.44 10.58 -5.40
C ILE A 108 -22.57 12.06 -5.78
N LEU A 109 -21.53 12.69 -6.32
CA LEU A 109 -21.59 14.05 -6.86
C LEU A 109 -22.61 14.16 -8.01
N ILE A 110 -22.59 13.22 -8.95
CA ILE A 110 -23.57 13.18 -10.04
C ILE A 110 -24.98 12.97 -9.46
N SER A 111 -25.13 12.13 -8.43
CA SER A 111 -26.43 11.88 -7.80
C SER A 111 -27.02 13.14 -7.15
N THR A 112 -26.20 14.03 -6.58
CA THR A 112 -26.70 15.28 -5.98
C THR A 112 -27.23 16.23 -7.05
N TRP A 113 -26.59 16.29 -8.21
CA TRP A 113 -27.06 17.07 -9.37
C TRP A 113 -28.34 16.48 -9.97
N LEU A 114 -28.44 15.14 -10.03
CA LEU A 114 -29.61 14.42 -10.54
C LEU A 114 -30.76 14.32 -9.53
N ARG A 115 -30.58 14.79 -8.28
CA ARG A 115 -31.58 14.70 -7.21
C ARG A 115 -32.99 15.15 -7.64
N PRO A 116 -33.19 16.25 -8.41
CA PRO A 116 -34.52 16.65 -8.88
C PRO A 116 -35.21 15.61 -9.78
N ARG A 117 -34.44 14.76 -10.49
CA ARG A 117 -34.94 13.75 -11.42
C ARG A 117 -35.16 12.38 -10.77
N ILE A 118 -34.24 11.95 -9.91
CA ILE A 118 -34.29 10.62 -9.26
C ILE A 118 -35.12 10.63 -7.96
N GLY A 119 -35.43 11.81 -7.45
CA GLY A 119 -36.16 12.00 -6.20
C GLY A 119 -35.31 11.82 -4.94
N TYR A 120 -35.82 12.33 -3.81
CA TYR A 120 -35.09 12.35 -2.54
C TYR A 120 -34.76 10.95 -1.99
N ALA A 121 -35.64 9.98 -2.16
CA ALA A 121 -35.46 8.63 -1.62
C ALA A 121 -34.25 7.92 -2.25
N TRP A 122 -34.14 7.93 -3.58
CA TRP A 122 -33.01 7.34 -4.29
C TRP A 122 -31.72 8.10 -4.07
N TRP A 123 -31.77 9.43 -4.15
CA TRP A 123 -30.64 10.27 -3.80
C TRP A 123 -30.09 9.92 -2.42
N ARG A 124 -30.96 9.80 -1.41
CA ARG A 124 -30.53 9.46 -0.04
C ARG A 124 -29.91 8.08 0.05
N ARG A 125 -30.43 7.07 -0.66
CA ARG A 125 -29.86 5.71 -0.69
C ARG A 125 -28.43 5.73 -1.26
N ILE A 126 -28.23 6.45 -2.37
CA ILE A 126 -26.91 6.59 -3.01
C ILE A 126 -25.98 7.42 -2.11
N HIS A 127 -26.46 8.53 -1.56
CA HIS A 127 -25.66 9.42 -0.74
C HIS A 127 -25.18 8.76 0.56
N VAL A 128 -25.92 7.80 1.13
CA VAL A 128 -25.45 7.02 2.30
C VAL A 128 -24.21 6.18 1.98
N LEU A 129 -23.98 5.83 0.71
CA LEU A 129 -22.75 5.12 0.28
C LEU A 129 -21.49 5.96 0.49
N THR A 130 -21.60 7.28 0.78
CA THR A 130 -20.45 8.09 1.25
C THR A 130 -19.73 7.47 2.44
N LEU A 131 -20.45 6.76 3.32
CA LEU A 131 -19.83 6.05 4.45
C LEU A 131 -18.94 4.90 3.99
N LEU A 132 -19.34 4.17 2.95
CA LEU A 132 -18.48 3.13 2.35
C LEU A 132 -17.27 3.75 1.65
N GLY A 133 -17.47 4.88 0.96
CA GLY A 133 -16.36 5.65 0.37
C GLY A 133 -15.36 6.13 1.43
N TYR A 134 -15.85 6.63 2.56
CA TYR A 134 -15.01 7.04 3.71
C TYR A 134 -14.19 5.86 4.27
N ILE A 135 -14.82 4.69 4.44
CA ILE A 135 -14.10 3.47 4.86
C ILE A 135 -13.03 3.11 3.83
N GLY A 136 -13.37 3.13 2.54
CA GLY A 136 -12.46 2.81 1.46
C GLY A 136 -11.24 3.74 1.39
N VAL A 137 -11.43 5.06 1.48
CA VAL A 137 -10.30 6.02 1.52
C VAL A 137 -9.48 5.94 2.80
N THR A 138 -10.10 5.60 3.94
CA THR A 138 -9.37 5.37 5.20
C THR A 138 -8.46 4.15 5.08
N LEU A 139 -9.00 3.04 4.58
CA LEU A 139 -8.24 1.81 4.34
C LEU A 139 -7.14 2.01 3.29
N HIS A 140 -7.45 2.72 2.20
CA HIS A 140 -6.46 3.13 1.21
C HIS A 140 -5.33 3.93 1.86
N GLY A 141 -5.65 5.02 2.56
CA GLY A 141 -4.66 5.89 3.20
C GLY A 141 -3.76 5.14 4.20
N ILE A 142 -4.34 4.34 5.09
CA ILE A 142 -3.57 3.55 6.06
C ILE A 142 -2.74 2.47 5.34
N GLY A 143 -3.33 1.77 4.37
CA GLY A 143 -2.73 0.62 3.70
C GLY A 143 -1.65 0.96 2.67
N SER A 144 -1.72 2.10 1.99
CA SER A 144 -0.75 2.55 0.99
C SER A 144 0.09 3.76 1.41
N GLY A 145 -0.29 4.49 2.45
CA GLY A 145 0.40 5.69 2.90
C GLY A 145 1.78 5.42 3.46
N THR A 146 2.77 6.19 3.00
CA THR A 146 4.14 6.14 3.52
C THR A 146 4.25 6.78 4.91
N ASP A 147 3.32 7.68 5.23
CA ASP A 147 3.27 8.40 6.50
C ASP A 147 2.51 7.68 7.61
N THR A 148 1.89 6.52 7.34
CA THR A 148 1.01 5.83 8.30
C THR A 148 1.66 5.56 9.66
N ARG A 149 2.98 5.36 9.70
CA ARG A 149 3.73 5.09 10.94
C ARG A 149 4.13 6.35 11.70
N THR A 150 3.96 7.53 11.09
CA THR A 150 4.25 8.79 11.77
C THR A 150 3.18 9.07 12.82
N TRP A 151 3.57 9.59 13.98
CA TRP A 151 2.66 9.85 15.09
C TRP A 151 1.54 10.84 14.70
N TRP A 152 1.84 11.81 13.84
CA TRP A 152 0.89 12.84 13.42
C TRP A 152 -0.17 12.26 12.47
N ALA A 153 0.22 11.40 11.53
CA ALA A 153 -0.73 10.74 10.63
C ALA A 153 -1.60 9.74 11.39
N ALA A 154 -0.99 8.96 12.29
CA ALA A 154 -1.72 8.05 13.17
C ALA A 154 -2.77 8.81 14.02
N LEU A 155 -2.41 9.97 14.59
CA LEU A 155 -3.34 10.82 15.33
C LEU A 155 -4.50 11.29 14.45
N ILE A 156 -4.24 11.71 13.21
CA ILE A 156 -5.28 12.10 12.25
C ILE A 156 -6.23 10.94 11.98
N TYR A 157 -5.73 9.74 11.67
CA TYR A 157 -6.56 8.57 11.40
C TYR A 157 -7.40 8.16 12.61
N VAL A 158 -6.79 8.12 13.80
CA VAL A 158 -7.49 7.76 15.04
C VAL A 158 -8.57 8.79 15.37
N ALA A 159 -8.25 10.09 15.33
CA ALA A 159 -9.23 11.15 15.61
C ALA A 159 -10.39 11.12 14.59
N SER A 160 -10.08 10.90 13.32
CA SER A 160 -11.05 10.77 12.23
C SER A 160 -12.01 9.60 12.46
N VAL A 161 -11.47 8.39 12.65
CA VAL A 161 -12.27 7.17 12.86
C VAL A 161 -13.09 7.27 14.15
N ALA A 162 -12.48 7.73 15.26
CA ALA A 162 -13.17 7.89 16.53
C ALA A 162 -14.31 8.92 16.44
N GLY A 163 -14.06 10.07 15.81
CA GLY A 163 -15.06 11.14 15.65
C GLY A 163 -16.25 10.70 14.77
N ILE A 164 -15.99 10.14 13.59
CA ILE A 164 -17.03 9.64 12.70
C ILE A 164 -17.77 8.46 13.34
N GLY A 165 -17.05 7.55 14.00
CA GLY A 165 -17.61 6.43 14.72
C GLY A 165 -18.56 6.85 15.83
N ALA A 166 -18.15 7.81 16.67
CA ALA A 166 -18.97 8.37 17.74
C ALA A 166 -20.24 9.02 17.19
N LEU A 167 -20.13 9.86 16.15
CA LEU A 167 -21.30 10.49 15.51
C LEU A 167 -22.25 9.45 14.91
N LEU A 168 -21.72 8.40 14.26
CA LEU A 168 -22.52 7.33 13.66
C LEU A 168 -23.22 6.48 14.72
N ILE A 169 -22.51 6.08 15.78
CA ILE A 169 -23.09 5.36 16.93
C ILE A 169 -24.17 6.20 17.60
N MET A 170 -23.89 7.47 17.87
CA MET A 170 -24.87 8.42 18.42
C MET A 170 -26.12 8.48 17.52
N ARG A 171 -25.96 8.51 16.20
CA ARG A 171 -27.09 8.53 15.24
C ARG A 171 -27.92 7.25 15.29
N LEU A 172 -27.29 6.10 15.50
CA LEU A 172 -27.96 4.80 15.56
C LEU A 172 -28.67 4.57 16.90
N LEU A 173 -28.18 5.18 17.97
CA LEU A 173 -28.72 5.01 19.33
C LEU A 173 -29.69 6.12 19.76
N ILE A 174 -29.54 7.33 19.23
CA ILE A 174 -30.34 8.52 19.59
C ILE A 174 -31.19 8.94 18.38
N PRO A 175 -32.50 8.61 18.36
CA PRO A 175 -33.37 9.00 17.26
C PRO A 175 -33.60 10.51 17.25
N ALA A 176 -33.35 11.16 16.10
CA ALA A 176 -33.56 12.60 15.94
C ALA A 176 -35.04 13.03 15.92
N THR A 177 -35.97 12.08 15.81
CA THR A 177 -37.43 12.34 15.83
C THR A 177 -38.15 11.22 16.57
N ALA A 178 -39.30 11.52 17.17
CA ALA A 178 -40.10 10.54 17.92
C ALA A 178 -40.56 9.32 17.09
N ARG A 179 -40.58 9.43 15.76
CA ARG A 179 -40.92 8.32 14.85
C ARG A 179 -39.71 7.47 14.41
N ALA A 180 -38.49 7.91 14.66
CA ALA A 180 -37.29 7.19 14.25
C ALA A 180 -36.97 6.04 15.23
N LYS A 181 -36.59 4.88 14.68
CA LYS A 181 -36.23 3.69 15.46
C LYS A 181 -34.74 3.69 15.81
N ARG A 182 -34.39 3.13 16.97
CA ARG A 182 -33.00 2.85 17.38
C ARG A 182 -32.50 1.58 16.69
N HIS A 183 -31.21 1.52 16.42
CA HIS A 183 -30.54 0.39 15.79
C HIS A 183 -29.30 -0.05 16.60
N PRO A 184 -29.48 -0.58 17.83
CA PRO A 184 -28.36 -0.90 18.73
C PRO A 184 -27.45 -2.00 18.19
N VAL A 185 -27.98 -2.98 17.46
CA VAL A 185 -27.19 -4.04 16.82
C VAL A 185 -26.21 -3.46 15.81
N ILE A 186 -26.68 -2.54 14.95
CA ILE A 186 -25.82 -1.87 13.96
C ILE A 186 -24.77 -1.00 14.66
N ALA A 187 -25.14 -0.31 15.75
CA ALA A 187 -24.19 0.46 16.54
C ALA A 187 -23.08 -0.42 17.14
N GLY A 188 -23.44 -1.61 17.66
CA GLY A 188 -22.48 -2.60 18.12
C GLY A 188 -21.55 -3.09 17.02
N LEU A 189 -22.08 -3.38 15.83
CA LEU A 189 -21.28 -3.77 14.66
C LEU A 189 -20.32 -2.67 14.21
N VAL A 190 -20.73 -1.39 14.26
CA VAL A 190 -19.84 -0.26 13.98
C VAL A 190 -18.71 -0.20 15.01
N GLY A 191 -19.01 -0.34 16.30
CA GLY A 191 -17.99 -0.38 17.35
C GLY A 191 -16.99 -1.53 17.17
N LEU A 192 -17.48 -2.72 16.86
CA LEU A 192 -16.64 -3.88 16.55
C LEU A 192 -15.80 -3.65 15.29
N GLY A 193 -16.36 -3.04 14.25
CA GLY A 193 -15.64 -2.69 13.03
C GLY A 193 -14.50 -1.69 13.28
N ILE A 194 -14.72 -0.70 14.14
CA ILE A 194 -13.67 0.26 14.55
C ILE A 194 -12.57 -0.45 15.35
N ALA A 195 -12.93 -1.34 16.28
CA ALA A 195 -11.96 -2.12 17.03
C ALA A 195 -11.14 -3.04 16.10
N ALA A 196 -11.80 -3.72 15.16
CA ALA A 196 -11.15 -4.56 14.16
C ALA A 196 -10.20 -3.74 13.25
N LEU A 197 -10.61 -2.54 12.83
CA LEU A 197 -9.77 -1.63 12.07
C LEU A 197 -8.53 -1.21 12.87
N ALA A 198 -8.68 -0.90 14.16
CA ALA A 198 -7.56 -0.53 15.02
C ALA A 198 -6.57 -1.69 15.20
N VAL A 199 -7.07 -2.90 15.47
CA VAL A 199 -6.24 -4.11 15.56
C VAL A 199 -5.52 -4.37 14.24
N TRP A 200 -6.22 -4.29 13.11
CA TRP A 200 -5.62 -4.45 11.78
C TRP A 200 -4.55 -3.39 11.51
N ALA A 201 -4.79 -2.13 11.83
CA ALA A 201 -3.83 -1.05 11.63
C ALA A 201 -2.52 -1.27 12.44
N ILE A 202 -2.64 -1.75 13.68
CA ILE A 202 -1.50 -2.04 14.57
C ILE A 202 -0.77 -3.32 14.14
N ALA A 203 -1.51 -4.37 13.77
CA ALA A 203 -0.94 -5.66 13.39
C ALA A 203 -0.41 -5.69 11.95
N GLY A 204 -0.82 -4.76 11.09
CA GLY A 204 -0.41 -4.69 9.69
C GLY A 204 0.32 -3.38 9.38
N PRO A 205 -0.36 -2.33 8.89
CA PRO A 205 0.26 -1.08 8.42
C PRO A 205 1.29 -0.41 9.35
N ALA A 206 1.13 -0.53 10.67
CA ALA A 206 2.07 0.00 11.64
C ALA A 206 3.38 -0.80 11.73
N GLN A 207 3.39 -2.09 11.36
CA GLN A 207 4.56 -2.97 11.41
C GLN A 207 5.59 -2.61 10.36
N ALA A 208 6.88 -2.71 10.68
CA ALA A 208 8.00 -2.29 9.83
C ALA A 208 8.03 -2.98 8.45
N ASP A 209 7.58 -4.23 8.39
CA ASP A 209 7.58 -5.12 7.23
C ASP A 209 6.30 -5.04 6.38
N TRP A 210 5.29 -4.21 6.73
CA TRP A 210 4.06 -4.06 5.93
C TRP A 210 4.31 -3.75 4.44
N GLY A 211 5.46 -3.15 4.13
CA GLY A 211 6.09 -3.09 2.81
C GLY A 211 5.86 -4.30 1.91
N THR A 212 6.22 -5.47 2.45
CA THR A 212 6.29 -6.74 1.73
C THR A 212 4.94 -7.43 1.63
N HIS A 213 4.11 -7.34 2.68
CA HIS A 213 2.80 -7.99 2.75
C HIS A 213 1.71 -7.27 1.96
N ALA A 214 1.76 -5.93 1.92
CA ALA A 214 0.70 -5.13 1.33
C ALA A 214 0.64 -5.17 -0.21
N SER A 215 1.73 -5.60 -0.85
CA SER A 215 1.82 -5.79 -2.30
C SER A 215 1.37 -7.19 -2.72
N GLY A 216 1.31 -8.15 -1.79
CA GLY A 216 0.80 -9.47 -2.03
C GLY A 216 -0.73 -9.45 -2.10
N ILE A 217 -1.29 -9.86 -3.23
CA ILE A 217 -2.67 -10.39 -3.23
C ILE A 217 -2.54 -11.74 -2.54
N ALA A 218 -2.66 -11.78 -1.22
CA ALA A 218 -3.03 -13.01 -0.54
C ALA A 218 -4.49 -13.28 -0.89
N LEU A 219 -4.75 -13.73 -2.13
CA LEU A 219 -5.82 -14.69 -2.33
C LEU A 219 -5.54 -15.74 -1.28
N ALA A 220 -6.43 -15.89 -0.30
CA ALA A 220 -6.39 -17.02 0.59
C ALA A 220 -6.21 -18.22 -0.32
N ALA A 221 -5.00 -18.80 -0.31
CA ALA A 221 -4.73 -20.06 -0.95
C ALA A 221 -5.66 -21.00 -0.21
N THR A 222 -6.85 -21.19 -0.78
CA THR A 222 -7.68 -22.31 -0.43
C THR A 222 -6.75 -23.46 -0.73
N THR A 223 -6.26 -24.11 0.33
CA THR A 223 -5.51 -25.36 0.23
C THR A 223 -6.47 -26.37 -0.39
N ILE A 224 -6.69 -26.26 -1.69
CA ILE A 224 -7.10 -27.38 -2.49
C ILE A 224 -5.88 -28.28 -2.37
N GLN A 225 -6.05 -29.34 -1.60
CA GLN A 225 -5.16 -30.46 -1.52
C GLN A 225 -5.17 -31.11 -2.90
N GLY A 226 -4.56 -30.42 -3.86
CA GLY A 226 -4.30 -30.91 -5.19
C GLY A 226 -3.29 -32.00 -5.00
N ASN A 227 -3.74 -33.23 -5.19
CA ASN A 227 -2.89 -34.40 -5.28
C ASN A 227 -2.01 -34.21 -6.53
N THR A 228 -0.94 -33.43 -6.41
CA THR A 228 0.06 -33.27 -7.45
C THR A 228 0.93 -34.51 -7.40
N THR A 229 0.66 -35.41 -8.34
CA THR A 229 1.66 -36.37 -8.82
C THR A 229 2.97 -35.62 -9.03
N ALA A 230 3.99 -36.01 -8.27
CA ALA A 230 5.34 -35.48 -8.34
C ALA A 230 5.85 -35.57 -9.78
N ALA A 231 5.87 -34.45 -10.48
CA ALA A 231 6.70 -34.31 -11.66
C ALA A 231 8.15 -34.26 -11.15
N ASN A 232 8.97 -35.21 -11.61
CA ASN A 232 10.43 -35.18 -11.45
C ASN A 232 10.97 -33.90 -12.10
N THR A 233 11.02 -32.80 -11.35
CA THR A 233 11.83 -31.63 -11.69
C THR A 233 13.16 -31.80 -10.97
N THR A 234 14.18 -32.25 -11.68
CA THR A 234 15.58 -32.24 -11.22
C THR A 234 15.94 -30.84 -10.72
N ASP A 235 16.27 -30.71 -9.45
CA ASP A 235 16.76 -29.47 -8.84
C ASP A 235 18.07 -29.04 -9.55
N PRO A 236 18.06 -27.94 -10.32
CA PRO A 236 19.21 -27.54 -11.12
C PRO A 236 20.37 -27.01 -10.27
N TYR A 237 20.16 -26.73 -8.98
CA TYR A 237 21.16 -26.18 -8.07
C TYR A 237 21.82 -27.22 -7.16
N ALA A 238 21.30 -28.46 -7.16
CA ALA A 238 21.71 -29.51 -6.23
C ALA A 238 23.17 -30.00 -6.38
N GLN A 239 23.81 -29.78 -7.53
CA GLN A 239 25.17 -30.25 -7.83
C GLN A 239 26.23 -29.13 -7.82
N GLY A 240 25.87 -27.95 -7.34
CA GLY A 240 26.69 -26.75 -7.50
C GLY A 240 26.65 -26.23 -8.95
N PHE A 241 26.83 -24.93 -9.11
CA PHE A 241 26.70 -24.24 -10.40
C PHE A 241 27.66 -23.06 -10.50
N ALA A 242 28.02 -22.66 -11.71
CA ALA A 242 28.71 -21.41 -11.99
C ALA A 242 28.16 -20.83 -13.30
N ASP A 243 27.70 -19.58 -13.27
CA ASP A 243 27.11 -18.92 -14.43
C ASP A 243 27.42 -17.42 -14.43
N THR A 244 27.25 -16.80 -15.58
CA THR A 244 27.22 -15.35 -15.73
C THR A 244 25.78 -14.86 -15.67
N PHE A 245 25.58 -13.62 -15.23
CA PHE A 245 24.25 -13.02 -15.19
C PHE A 245 24.24 -11.59 -15.69
N THR A 246 23.07 -11.18 -16.16
CA THR A 246 22.70 -9.77 -16.37
C THR A 246 21.45 -9.46 -15.59
N GLY A 247 21.34 -8.26 -15.05
CA GLY A 247 20.25 -7.92 -14.15
C GLY A 247 20.01 -6.44 -13.97
N THR A 248 19.02 -6.14 -13.15
CA THR A 248 18.66 -4.78 -12.76
C THR A 248 18.83 -4.57 -11.26
N LEU A 249 19.30 -3.38 -10.90
CA LEU A 249 19.33 -2.87 -9.54
C LEU A 249 18.18 -1.87 -9.38
N ALA A 250 17.24 -2.18 -8.48
CA ALA A 250 16.20 -1.27 -8.06
C ALA A 250 16.47 -0.81 -6.63
N GLN A 251 16.39 0.50 -6.37
CA GLN A 251 16.60 1.09 -5.05
C GLN A 251 15.30 1.70 -4.55
N SER A 252 14.87 1.37 -3.33
CA SER A 252 13.74 2.03 -2.68
C SER A 252 14.12 3.43 -2.22
N ALA A 253 13.13 4.31 -2.06
CA ALA A 253 13.34 5.57 -1.35
C ALA A 253 13.87 5.31 0.08
N PRO A 254 14.72 6.20 0.63
CA PRO A 254 15.10 6.14 2.04
C PRO A 254 13.86 6.27 2.93
N ASP A 255 13.74 5.44 3.95
CA ASP A 255 12.73 5.60 5.00
C ASP A 255 13.07 6.79 5.91
N GLY A 256 12.19 7.09 6.88
CA GLY A 256 12.41 8.19 7.83
C GLY A 256 13.66 8.04 8.72
N ALA A 257 14.33 6.89 8.71
CA ALA A 257 15.59 6.61 9.39
C ALA A 257 16.80 6.51 8.44
N GLY A 258 16.60 6.77 7.14
CA GLY A 258 17.61 6.69 6.10
C GLY A 258 17.89 5.27 5.58
N ASN A 259 17.07 4.28 5.92
CA ASN A 259 17.22 2.92 5.41
C ASN A 259 16.64 2.82 3.99
N VAL A 260 17.34 2.08 3.15
CA VAL A 260 17.13 1.91 1.73
C VAL A 260 17.14 0.41 1.43
N THR A 261 16.19 -0.07 0.66
CA THR A 261 16.17 -1.45 0.17
C THR A 261 16.69 -1.49 -1.26
N LEU A 262 17.75 -2.25 -1.51
CA LEU A 262 18.28 -2.53 -2.84
C LEU A 262 17.82 -3.92 -3.27
N THR A 263 17.03 -3.99 -4.33
CA THR A 263 16.59 -5.25 -4.95
C THR A 263 17.37 -5.47 -6.24
N LEU A 264 18.17 -6.53 -6.27
CA LEU A 264 18.91 -6.98 -7.43
C LEU A 264 18.18 -8.18 -8.03
N THR A 265 17.76 -8.07 -9.29
CA THR A 265 17.14 -9.17 -10.03
C THR A 265 18.08 -9.59 -11.15
N MET A 266 18.53 -10.84 -11.13
CA MET A 266 19.56 -11.35 -12.04
C MET A 266 19.04 -12.54 -12.83
N HIS A 267 19.26 -12.50 -14.15
CA HIS A 267 18.97 -13.60 -15.07
C HIS A 267 20.27 -14.32 -15.43
N LEU A 268 20.31 -15.63 -15.19
CA LEU A 268 21.48 -16.45 -15.50
C LEU A 268 21.56 -16.76 -17.00
N GLY A 269 22.77 -16.74 -17.55
CA GLY A 269 23.00 -16.89 -18.99
C GLY A 269 22.77 -18.32 -19.50
N THR A 270 23.35 -19.32 -18.84
CA THR A 270 23.21 -20.74 -19.24
C THR A 270 21.93 -21.37 -18.67
N LEU A 271 21.46 -20.89 -17.52
CA LEU A 271 20.21 -21.30 -16.88
C LEU A 271 19.11 -20.26 -17.12
N SER A 272 18.82 -19.97 -18.39
CA SER A 272 17.94 -18.85 -18.83
C SER A 272 16.52 -18.81 -18.23
N THR A 273 16.02 -19.92 -17.68
CA THR A 273 14.73 -20.05 -16.97
C THR A 273 14.82 -19.76 -15.47
N ASN A 274 16.00 -19.45 -14.96
CA ASN A 274 16.28 -19.29 -13.54
C ASN A 274 16.66 -17.85 -13.20
N THR A 275 16.23 -17.40 -12.02
CA THR A 275 16.49 -16.05 -11.52
C THR A 275 17.14 -16.10 -10.14
N VAL A 276 18.13 -15.23 -9.93
CA VAL A 276 18.67 -14.95 -8.59
C VAL A 276 18.14 -13.60 -8.16
N GLY A 277 17.39 -13.58 -7.05
CA GLY A 277 16.99 -12.36 -6.36
C GLY A 277 17.91 -12.10 -5.18
N VAL A 278 18.45 -10.89 -5.07
CA VAL A 278 19.17 -10.44 -3.87
C VAL A 278 18.48 -9.20 -3.33
N ASN A 279 18.17 -9.20 -2.06
CA ASN A 279 17.54 -8.08 -1.38
C ASN A 279 18.47 -7.58 -0.27
N LEU A 280 19.01 -6.38 -0.42
CA LEU A 280 19.90 -5.75 0.55
C LEU A 280 19.18 -4.63 1.28
N GLN A 281 19.36 -4.57 2.59
CA GLN A 281 19.01 -3.44 3.42
C GLN A 281 20.28 -2.59 3.63
N ALA A 282 20.28 -1.41 3.04
CA ALA A 282 21.31 -0.40 3.21
C ALA A 282 20.79 0.76 4.06
N GLN A 283 21.69 1.53 4.66
CA GLN A 283 21.40 2.77 5.35
C GLN A 283 22.30 3.86 4.78
N GLN A 284 21.68 4.96 4.38
CA GLN A 284 22.38 6.10 3.81
C GLN A 284 23.16 6.82 4.92
N THR A 285 24.48 6.86 4.79
CA THR A 285 25.42 7.54 5.70
C THR A 285 26.02 8.76 5.01
N ALA A 286 26.62 9.68 5.79
CA ALA A 286 27.22 10.92 5.28
C ALA A 286 28.31 10.70 4.21
N ASN A 287 28.88 9.49 4.14
CA ASN A 287 29.94 9.11 3.20
C ASN A 287 29.50 8.07 2.14
N GLY A 288 28.21 7.73 2.03
CA GLY A 288 27.73 6.74 1.04
C GLY A 288 26.54 5.88 1.50
N LEU A 289 26.37 4.70 0.90
CA LEU A 289 25.39 3.68 1.32
C LEU A 289 26.12 2.60 2.13
N GLY A 290 25.80 2.45 3.42
CA GLY A 290 26.29 1.36 4.25
C GLY A 290 25.33 0.18 4.21
N ILE A 291 25.76 -1.02 3.82
CA ILE A 291 24.88 -2.20 3.75
C ILE A 291 24.85 -2.86 5.13
N ASN A 292 23.67 -2.96 5.75
CA ASN A 292 23.49 -3.47 7.11
C ASN A 292 23.15 -4.96 7.15
N ALA A 293 22.32 -5.44 6.21
CA ALA A 293 21.88 -6.83 6.12
C ALA A 293 21.40 -7.15 4.70
N GLY A 294 21.26 -8.42 4.33
CA GLY A 294 20.61 -8.78 3.09
C GLY A 294 20.33 -10.28 2.98
N THR A 295 19.44 -10.61 2.06
CA THR A 295 18.96 -11.98 1.80
C THR A 295 19.16 -12.33 0.33
N VAL A 296 19.46 -13.59 0.07
CA VAL A 296 19.60 -14.15 -1.28
C VAL A 296 18.53 -15.21 -1.48
N VAL A 297 17.88 -15.16 -2.63
CA VAL A 297 16.84 -16.09 -3.05
C VAL A 297 17.18 -16.64 -4.43
N LEU A 298 17.22 -17.96 -4.56
CA LEU A 298 17.31 -18.66 -5.84
C LEU A 298 15.92 -19.16 -6.24
N ALA A 299 15.45 -18.75 -7.41
CA ALA A 299 14.12 -19.07 -7.91
C ALA A 299 14.17 -19.59 -9.35
N THR A 300 13.25 -20.49 -9.68
CA THR A 300 12.99 -20.93 -11.07
C THR A 300 11.69 -20.30 -11.58
N ASP A 301 11.54 -20.19 -12.89
CA ASP A 301 10.35 -19.71 -13.62
C ASP A 301 9.00 -20.29 -13.15
N ALA A 302 9.01 -21.45 -12.51
CA ALA A 302 7.86 -22.07 -11.86
C ALA A 302 7.40 -21.39 -10.54
N ASN A 303 7.94 -20.22 -10.17
CA ASN A 303 7.65 -19.50 -8.90
C ASN A 303 7.92 -20.31 -7.62
N ALA A 304 8.75 -21.36 -7.70
CA ALA A 304 9.23 -22.05 -6.52
C ALA A 304 10.49 -21.34 -6.02
N HIS A 305 10.39 -20.65 -4.88
CA HIS A 305 11.56 -20.23 -4.11
C HIS A 305 12.28 -21.48 -3.62
N LEU A 306 13.29 -21.94 -4.36
CA LEU A 306 13.99 -23.17 -4.02
C LEU A 306 14.93 -22.94 -2.84
N TYR A 307 15.80 -21.92 -2.90
CA TYR A 307 16.77 -21.68 -1.84
C TYR A 307 16.68 -20.25 -1.29
N GLN A 308 16.74 -20.09 0.03
CA GLN A 308 16.79 -18.79 0.70
C GLN A 308 17.86 -18.79 1.80
N GLY A 309 18.49 -17.63 2.02
CA GLY A 309 19.33 -17.42 3.19
C GLY A 309 19.92 -16.03 3.29
N ASP A 310 20.69 -15.83 4.35
CA ASP A 310 21.28 -14.55 4.69
C ASP A 310 22.65 -14.36 4.03
N ILE A 311 22.97 -13.10 3.75
CA ILE A 311 24.28 -12.70 3.29
C ILE A 311 25.26 -12.70 4.46
N THR A 312 26.37 -13.39 4.30
CA THR A 312 27.40 -13.58 5.31
C THR A 312 28.53 -12.57 5.21
N ALA A 313 28.83 -12.07 4.01
CA ALA A 313 29.79 -10.99 3.80
C ALA A 313 29.51 -10.22 2.50
N ILE A 314 29.79 -8.92 2.52
CA ILE A 314 29.79 -8.05 1.34
C ILE A 314 31.07 -7.23 1.37
N SER A 315 31.82 -7.19 0.27
CA SER A 315 33.02 -6.36 0.15
C SER A 315 33.21 -5.80 -1.26
N GLY A 316 33.81 -4.61 -1.35
CA GLY A 316 34.22 -3.99 -2.62
C GLY A 316 33.55 -2.64 -2.92
N ASP A 317 34.27 -1.79 -3.65
CA ASP A 317 33.90 -0.40 -3.94
C ASP A 317 33.25 -0.23 -5.33
N ARG A 318 33.85 -0.83 -6.36
CA ARG A 318 33.40 -0.83 -7.77
C ARG A 318 32.87 -2.18 -8.23
N THR A 319 33.35 -3.25 -7.61
CA THR A 319 32.92 -4.62 -7.82
C THR A 319 32.48 -5.17 -6.47
N TRP A 320 31.22 -5.60 -6.34
CA TRP A 320 30.73 -6.14 -5.08
C TRP A 320 30.89 -7.66 -5.08
N HIS A 321 31.54 -8.16 -4.05
CA HIS A 321 31.65 -9.58 -3.73
C HIS A 321 30.69 -9.88 -2.58
N ILE A 322 29.62 -10.60 -2.88
CA ILE A 322 28.58 -11.01 -1.94
C ILE A 322 28.70 -12.51 -1.71
N THR A 323 28.84 -12.94 -0.46
CA THR A 323 28.74 -14.35 -0.08
C THR A 323 27.48 -14.57 0.73
N ALA A 324 26.73 -15.61 0.40
CA ALA A 324 25.51 -15.98 1.11
C ALA A 324 25.46 -17.48 1.33
N THR A 325 24.74 -17.88 2.36
CA THR A 325 24.49 -19.29 2.65
C THR A 325 23.00 -19.53 2.54
N VAL A 326 22.59 -20.28 1.51
CA VAL A 326 21.18 -20.51 1.19
C VAL A 326 20.81 -21.98 1.40
N SER A 327 19.59 -22.26 1.84
CA SER A 327 19.14 -23.63 2.13
C SER A 327 17.80 -23.96 1.49
N HIS A 328 17.63 -25.24 1.14
CA HIS A 328 16.39 -25.85 0.69
C HIS A 328 16.26 -27.24 1.34
N GLY A 329 15.32 -27.40 2.28
CA GLY A 329 15.19 -28.64 3.04
C GLY A 329 16.46 -28.96 3.84
N LYS A 330 17.17 -30.05 3.48
CA LYS A 330 18.44 -30.47 4.12
C LYS A 330 19.70 -30.02 3.36
N THR A 331 19.53 -29.43 2.19
CA THR A 331 20.65 -29.06 1.31
C THR A 331 21.04 -27.61 1.58
N GLN A 332 22.32 -27.38 1.83
CA GLN A 332 22.89 -26.04 2.06
C GLN A 332 23.90 -25.73 0.95
N LEU A 333 23.76 -24.55 0.36
CA LEU A 333 24.64 -24.04 -0.70
C LEU A 333 25.34 -22.78 -0.21
N HIS A 334 26.65 -22.72 -0.43
CA HIS A 334 27.42 -21.49 -0.33
C HIS A 334 27.44 -20.82 -1.69
N VAL A 335 26.82 -19.65 -1.78
CA VAL A 335 26.68 -18.88 -3.00
C VAL A 335 27.61 -17.69 -2.96
N THR A 336 28.43 -17.54 -3.98
CA THR A 336 29.31 -16.39 -4.20
C THR A 336 28.84 -15.63 -5.43
N ILE A 337 28.57 -14.35 -5.28
CA ILE A 337 28.14 -13.46 -6.35
C ILE A 337 29.17 -12.35 -6.47
N THR A 338 29.75 -12.23 -7.66
CA THR A 338 30.61 -11.11 -8.02
C THR A 338 29.87 -10.26 -9.04
N LEU A 339 29.57 -9.01 -8.69
CA LEU A 339 28.79 -8.12 -9.54
C LEU A 339 29.50 -6.80 -9.76
N VAL A 340 29.31 -6.25 -10.95
CA VAL A 340 29.81 -4.95 -11.37
C VAL A 340 28.62 -4.11 -11.80
N LEU A 341 28.53 -2.88 -11.29
CA LEU A 341 27.57 -1.90 -11.77
C LEU A 341 28.07 -1.34 -13.10
N GLN A 342 27.32 -1.60 -14.18
CA GLN A 342 27.62 -1.04 -15.49
C GLN A 342 27.01 0.37 -15.67
N SER A 343 25.86 0.61 -15.01
CA SER A 343 25.18 1.91 -14.95
C SER A 343 24.42 2.03 -13.61
N ASN A 344 23.69 3.12 -13.40
CA ASN A 344 22.93 3.35 -12.16
C ASN A 344 21.83 2.31 -11.88
N SER A 345 21.43 1.50 -12.87
CA SER A 345 20.36 0.51 -12.74
C SER A 345 20.65 -0.86 -13.38
N THR A 346 21.78 -1.02 -14.06
CA THR A 346 22.15 -2.29 -14.72
C THR A 346 23.36 -2.94 -14.04
N ILE A 347 23.23 -4.22 -13.77
CA ILE A 347 24.26 -5.05 -13.13
C ILE A 347 24.62 -6.22 -14.03
N SER A 348 25.89 -6.59 -14.00
CA SER A 348 26.40 -7.80 -14.66
C SER A 348 27.44 -8.46 -13.79
N GLY A 349 27.57 -9.78 -13.90
CA GLY A 349 28.56 -10.47 -13.09
C GLY A 349 28.56 -11.97 -13.25
N SER A 350 29.15 -12.64 -12.27
CA SER A 350 29.17 -14.09 -12.15
C SER A 350 28.59 -14.52 -10.81
N VAL A 351 27.89 -15.66 -10.84
CA VAL A 351 27.36 -16.32 -9.66
C VAL A 351 27.85 -17.76 -9.64
N SER A 352 28.29 -18.24 -8.49
CA SER A 352 28.60 -19.64 -8.27
C SER A 352 27.99 -20.13 -6.98
N GLY A 353 27.53 -21.37 -6.97
CA GLY A 353 27.04 -22.07 -5.79
C GLY A 353 27.78 -23.39 -5.63
N SER A 354 28.28 -23.68 -4.43
CA SER A 354 28.85 -24.99 -4.09
C SER A 354 28.11 -25.57 -2.88
N THR A 355 27.91 -26.88 -2.86
CA THR A 355 27.36 -27.59 -1.69
C THR A 355 28.30 -27.47 -0.51
N ALA A 356 27.75 -27.13 0.67
CA ALA A 356 28.48 -27.26 1.92
C ALA A 356 28.68 -28.77 2.18
N ASN A 357 29.93 -29.24 2.19
CA ASN A 357 30.25 -30.58 2.66
C ASN A 357 30.14 -30.68 4.18
#